data_AF-A0A2V9U2H5-F1
#
_entry.id   AF-A0A2V9U2H5-F1
#
_cell.length_a   1.000
_cell.length_b   1.000
_cell.length_c   1.000
_cell.angle_alpha   90.00
_cell.angle_beta   90.00
_cell.angle_gamma   90.00
#
_symmetry.space_group_name_H-M   'P 1'
#
loop_
_entity.id
_entity.type
_entity.pdbx_description
1 polymer ?
#
loop_
_entity_poly.entity_id
_entity_poly.type
_entity_poly.pdbx_seq_one_letter_code
_entity_poly.pdbx_strand_id
1 'polypeptide(L)'
;MSGYLACQPGGFRTPKDKPDFTSLPEFPYALDPLQLTRKEMGAYAAQARDIGINYIGSCCGSVASHVREMAKVLGKMPPDTRIWKKGGAKPMSAFEYYEHDKPRVKG
;
A
#
# COMPACT_ATOMS: atom_id res chain seq x y z
N MET A 1 16.08 26.80 -9.19
CA MET A 1 16.58 25.69 -8.35
C MET A 1 16.34 24.40 -9.11
N SER A 2 17.36 23.56 -9.33
CA SER A 2 17.19 22.19 -9.84
C SER A 2 17.52 21.22 -8.71
N GLY A 3 16.61 20.32 -8.38
CA GLY A 3 16.81 19.33 -7.32
C GLY A 3 15.74 18.25 -7.34
N TYR A 4 16.07 17.09 -6.78
CA TYR A 4 15.10 16.01 -6.61
C TYR A 4 14.19 16.31 -5.42
N LEU A 5 12.88 16.12 -5.60
CA LEU A 5 11.86 16.29 -4.56
C LEU A 5 11.39 14.94 -4.02
N ALA A 6 11.17 14.90 -2.71
CA ALA A 6 10.63 13.76 -1.99
C ALA A 6 9.25 14.07 -1.40
N CYS A 7 8.35 13.09 -1.38
CA CYS A 7 7.06 13.18 -0.71
C CYS A 7 6.79 11.89 0.08
N GLN A 8 6.49 12.03 1.38
CA GLN A 8 6.23 10.90 2.29
C GLN A 8 5.08 11.23 3.26
N PRO A 9 3.82 11.27 2.79
CA PRO A 9 2.69 11.57 3.65
C PRO A 9 2.40 10.43 4.64
N GLY A 10 1.66 10.76 5.70
CA GLY A 10 1.06 9.75 6.57
C GLY A 10 -0.02 8.94 5.84
N GLY A 11 -0.19 7.68 6.23
CA GLY A 11 -1.24 6.78 5.75
C GLY A 11 -2.58 6.99 6.44
N PHE A 12 -2.85 8.19 6.96
CA PHE A 12 -4.09 8.55 7.67
C PHE A 12 -4.78 9.72 6.97
N ARG A 13 -6.11 9.69 6.90
CA ARG A 13 -6.90 10.78 6.36
C ARG A 13 -6.95 11.93 7.35
N THR A 14 -6.58 13.13 6.90
CA THR A 14 -6.62 14.36 7.70
C THR A 14 -7.54 15.39 7.02
N PRO A 15 -8.38 16.11 7.79
CA PRO A 15 -9.15 17.24 7.26
C PRO A 15 -8.22 18.35 6.73
N LYS A 16 -8.69 19.12 5.74
CA LYS A 16 -7.89 20.19 5.13
C LYS A 16 -7.50 21.30 6.12
N ASP A 17 -8.38 21.58 7.08
CA ASP A 17 -8.18 22.56 8.15
C ASP A 17 -7.35 22.02 9.32
N LYS A 18 -7.17 20.69 9.43
CA LYS A 18 -6.35 20.01 10.43
C LYS A 18 -5.47 18.94 9.76
N PRO A 19 -4.42 19.36 9.02
CA PRO A 19 -3.62 18.44 8.19
C PRO A 19 -2.69 17.54 9.00
N ASP A 20 -2.53 17.79 10.30
CA ASP A 20 -1.71 17.02 11.22
C ASP A 20 -2.54 15.97 11.96
N PHE A 21 -2.30 14.69 11.68
CA PHE A 21 -3.02 13.58 12.31
C PHE A 21 -2.79 13.49 13.82
N THR A 22 -1.69 14.05 14.34
CA THR A 22 -1.38 14.05 15.79
C THR A 22 -2.22 15.06 16.57
N SER A 23 -2.84 16.02 15.87
CA SER A 23 -3.77 17.00 16.44
C SER A 23 -5.22 16.50 16.52
N LEU A 24 -5.50 15.31 15.99
CA LEU A 24 -6.83 14.74 15.94
C LEU A 24 -7.17 14.00 17.26
N PRO A 25 -8.44 13.99 17.70
CA PRO A 25 -8.84 13.31 18.93
C PRO A 25 -8.57 11.79 18.93
N GLU A 26 -8.40 11.19 17.75
CA GLU A 26 -8.07 9.79 17.56
C GLU A 26 -6.62 9.45 17.95
N PHE A 27 -5.71 10.43 17.97
CA PHE A 27 -4.30 10.18 18.30
C PHE A 27 -4.10 9.96 19.80
N PRO A 28 -3.27 8.99 20.23
CA PRO A 28 -2.46 8.06 19.42
C PRO A 28 -3.11 6.68 19.19
N TYR A 29 -4.25 6.38 19.82
CA TYR A 29 -4.73 4.98 19.98
C TYR A 29 -5.91 4.58 19.10
N ALA A 30 -6.59 5.52 18.44
CA ALA A 30 -7.83 5.27 17.69
C ALA A 30 -7.71 5.68 16.21
N LEU A 31 -6.51 5.59 15.63
CA LEU A 31 -6.23 6.01 14.25
C LEU A 31 -6.68 4.99 13.19
N ASP A 32 -7.04 3.76 13.56
CA ASP A 32 -7.43 2.70 12.62
C ASP A 32 -8.53 3.13 11.62
N PRO A 33 -9.61 3.83 12.04
CA PRO A 33 -10.66 4.29 11.12
C PRO A 33 -10.18 5.35 10.12
N LEU A 34 -9.08 6.03 10.42
CA LEU A 34 -8.49 7.06 9.57
C LEU A 34 -7.53 6.48 8.53
N GLN A 35 -7.15 5.21 8.62
CA GLN A 35 -6.16 4.62 7.73
C GLN A 35 -6.65 4.64 6.27
N LEU A 36 -5.79 5.14 5.37
CA LEU A 36 -6.08 5.20 3.95
C LEU A 36 -6.15 3.79 3.35
N THR A 37 -6.96 3.62 2.32
CA THR A 37 -6.98 2.37 1.57
C THR A 37 -5.74 2.26 0.68
N ARG A 38 -5.37 1.04 0.28
CA ARG A 38 -4.28 0.84 -0.70
C ARG A 38 -4.54 1.57 -2.02
N LYS A 39 -5.80 1.65 -2.46
CA LYS A 39 -6.19 2.33 -3.70
C LYS A 39 -5.91 3.84 -3.61
N GLU A 40 -6.17 4.45 -2.47
CA GLU A 40 -5.89 5.87 -2.25
C GLU A 40 -4.39 6.15 -2.21
N MET A 41 -3.60 5.29 -1.55
CA MET A 41 -2.14 5.40 -1.57
C MET A 41 -1.57 5.22 -2.98
N GLY A 42 -2.15 4.33 -3.78
CA GLY A 42 -1.85 4.23 -5.21
C GLY A 42 -2.19 5.51 -5.98
N ALA A 43 -3.40 6.07 -5.79
CA ALA A 43 -3.79 7.32 -6.43
C ALA A 43 -2.85 8.48 -6.07
N TYR A 44 -2.44 8.59 -4.80
CA TYR A 44 -1.41 9.53 -4.36
C TYR A 44 -0.10 9.33 -5.13
N ALA A 45 0.41 8.10 -5.24
CA ALA A 45 1.69 7.86 -5.91
C ALA A 45 1.64 8.22 -7.40
N ALA A 46 0.52 7.95 -8.08
CA ALA A 46 0.33 8.37 -9.47
C ALA A 46 0.33 9.90 -9.59
N GLN A 47 -0.41 10.61 -8.72
CA GLN A 47 -0.43 12.07 -8.69
C GLN A 47 0.95 12.66 -8.39
N ALA A 48 1.67 12.10 -7.42
CA ALA A 48 3.02 12.55 -7.05
C ALA A 48 4.00 12.42 -8.22
N ARG A 49 3.94 11.32 -8.98
CA ARG A 49 4.71 11.16 -10.23
C ARG A 49 4.33 12.24 -11.24
N ASP A 50 3.05 12.46 -11.47
CA ASP A 50 2.55 13.36 -12.52
C ASP A 50 2.91 14.83 -12.24
N ILE A 51 3.05 15.23 -10.97
CA ILE A 51 3.52 16.57 -10.58
C ILE A 51 5.06 16.68 -10.48
N GLY A 52 5.80 15.62 -10.79
CA GLY A 52 7.27 15.63 -10.86
C GLY A 52 8.02 15.25 -9.58
N ILE A 53 7.38 14.62 -8.59
CA ILE A 53 8.08 14.08 -7.41
C ILE A 53 8.96 12.91 -7.83
N ASN A 54 10.20 12.90 -7.32
CA ASN A 54 11.23 11.95 -7.74
C ASN A 54 11.40 10.80 -6.74
N TYR A 55 11.19 11.10 -5.45
CA TYR A 55 11.22 10.11 -4.37
C TYR A 55 9.84 10.03 -3.70
N ILE A 56 9.05 9.04 -4.12
CA ILE A 56 7.67 8.85 -3.65
C ILE A 56 7.68 7.73 -2.61
N GLY A 57 7.42 8.09 -1.36
CA GLY A 57 7.32 7.15 -0.25
C GLY A 57 6.10 7.45 0.60
N SER A 58 6.11 6.96 1.84
CA SER A 58 5.05 7.19 2.81
C SER A 58 5.61 7.03 4.23
N CYS A 59 4.87 7.49 5.25
CA CYS A 59 5.33 7.56 6.64
C CYS A 59 4.34 6.86 7.59
N CYS A 60 4.12 7.41 8.79
CA CYS A 60 3.24 6.89 9.84
C CYS A 60 1.89 6.38 9.30
N GLY A 61 1.44 5.21 9.78
CA GLY A 61 0.17 4.61 9.34
C GLY A 61 0.25 3.88 8.00
N SER A 62 1.37 3.97 7.28
CA SER A 62 1.55 3.18 6.05
C SER A 62 1.83 1.72 6.35
N VAL A 63 1.21 0.83 5.59
CA VAL A 63 1.43 -0.61 5.68
C VAL A 63 1.96 -1.17 4.35
N ALA A 64 2.45 -2.41 4.37
CA ALA A 64 3.04 -3.06 3.19
C ALA A 64 2.11 -3.10 1.97
N SER A 65 0.79 -3.19 2.19
CA SER A 65 -0.20 -3.18 1.10
C SER A 65 -0.30 -1.81 0.41
N HIS A 66 -0.06 -0.71 1.12
CA HIS A 66 0.03 0.64 0.54
C HIS A 66 1.24 0.75 -0.37
N VAL A 67 2.42 0.42 0.15
CA VAL A 67 3.69 0.51 -0.60
C VAL A 67 3.66 -0.39 -1.84
N ARG A 68 3.07 -1.58 -1.73
CA ARG A 68 2.86 -2.46 -2.89
C ARG A 68 1.98 -1.82 -3.95
N GLU A 69 0.84 -1.23 -3.57
CA GLU A 69 -0.06 -0.60 -4.54
C GLU A 69 0.59 0.64 -5.18
N MET A 70 1.29 1.46 -4.41
CA MET A 70 2.11 2.56 -4.91
C MET A 70 3.15 2.06 -5.93
N ALA A 71 3.87 0.97 -5.63
CA ALA A 71 4.83 0.40 -6.55
C ALA A 71 4.16 -0.14 -7.84
N LYS A 72 2.97 -0.73 -7.76
CA LYS A 72 2.20 -1.18 -8.93
C LYS A 72 1.89 -0.03 -9.88
N VAL A 73 1.28 1.05 -9.38
CA VAL A 73 0.88 2.20 -10.22
C VAL A 73 2.07 2.99 -10.78
N LEU A 74 3.22 2.92 -10.10
CA LEU A 74 4.48 3.49 -10.57
C LEU A 74 5.23 2.58 -11.55
N GLY A 75 4.68 1.42 -11.92
CA GLY A 75 5.33 0.47 -12.83
C GLY A 75 6.57 -0.21 -12.24
N LYS A 76 6.72 -0.21 -10.90
CA LYS A 76 7.86 -0.82 -10.19
C LYS A 76 7.62 -2.27 -9.76
N MET A 77 6.45 -2.82 -10.07
CA MET A 77 6.16 -4.24 -9.89
C MET A 77 5.74 -4.86 -11.22
N PRO A 78 6.09 -6.14 -11.45
CA PRO A 78 5.53 -6.87 -12.58
C PRO A 78 3.99 -6.89 -12.46
N PRO A 79 3.26 -7.01 -13.59
CA PRO A 79 1.83 -7.26 -13.56
C PRO A 79 1.53 -8.40 -12.61
N ASP A 80 0.41 -8.31 -11.87
CA ASP A 80 -0.01 -9.40 -10.99
C ASP A 80 -0.45 -10.57 -11.87
N THR A 81 0.50 -11.43 -12.25
CA THR A 81 0.28 -12.59 -13.11
C THR A 81 -0.39 -13.74 -12.37
N ARG A 82 -0.65 -13.57 -11.07
CA ARG A 82 -1.36 -14.58 -10.28
C ARG A 82 -2.82 -14.57 -10.70
N ILE A 83 -3.16 -15.54 -11.55
CA ILE A 83 -4.54 -15.88 -11.82
C ILE A 83 -5.20 -16.18 -10.47
N TRP A 84 -6.19 -15.37 -10.10
CA TRP A 84 -7.05 -15.70 -8.97
C TRP A 84 -7.79 -16.98 -9.32
N LYS A 85 -7.29 -18.14 -8.87
CA LYS A 85 -8.02 -19.39 -9.05
C LYS A 85 -9.11 -19.39 -8.00
N LYS A 86 -10.35 -19.30 -8.47
CA LYS A 86 -11.55 -19.42 -7.64
C LYS A 86 -11.67 -20.87 -7.17
N GLY A 87 -11.03 -21.20 -6.05
CA GLY A 87 -11.22 -22.44 -5.30
C GLY A 87 -10.73 -23.72 -6.00
N GLY A 88 -10.04 -24.58 -5.25
CA GLY A 88 -10.01 -26.00 -5.61
C GLY A 88 -11.43 -26.57 -5.57
N ALA A 89 -11.61 -27.82 -5.98
CA ALA A 89 -12.91 -28.50 -5.98
C ALA A 89 -13.64 -28.52 -4.61
N LYS A 90 -13.02 -28.02 -3.53
CA LYS A 90 -13.53 -27.97 -2.16
C LYS A 90 -13.12 -26.65 -1.47
N PRO A 91 -13.88 -26.19 -0.46
CA PRO A 91 -13.44 -25.13 0.45
C PRO A 91 -12.11 -25.54 1.09
N MET A 92 -11.12 -24.65 1.04
CA MET A 92 -9.78 -24.92 1.56
C MET A 92 -9.18 -23.61 2.06
N SER A 93 -8.43 -23.70 3.16
CA SER A 93 -7.70 -22.59 3.76
C SER A 93 -6.60 -22.07 2.81
N ALA A 94 -6.13 -20.85 3.04
CA ALA A 94 -4.98 -20.31 2.30
C ALA A 94 -3.74 -21.20 2.45
N PHE A 95 -3.56 -21.83 3.62
CA PHE A 95 -2.46 -22.74 3.89
C PHE A 95 -2.48 -23.97 2.98
N GLU A 96 -3.63 -24.62 2.88
CA GLU A 96 -3.88 -25.77 1.99
C GLU A 96 -3.80 -25.35 0.51
N TYR A 97 -4.28 -24.15 0.17
CA TYR A 97 -4.30 -23.64 -1.20
C TYR A 97 -2.89 -23.37 -1.75
N TYR A 98 -1.96 -22.94 -0.91
CA TYR A 98 -0.57 -22.68 -1.30
C TYR A 98 0.36 -23.88 -1.14
N GLU A 99 -0.17 -25.05 -0.76
CA GLU A 99 0.57 -26.31 -0.60
C GLU A 99 1.82 -26.17 0.28
N HIS A 100 1.73 -25.40 1.38
CA HIS A 100 2.86 -25.13 2.27
C HIS A 100 3.49 -26.38 2.90
N ASP A 101 2.75 -27.49 2.93
CA ASP A 101 3.22 -28.79 3.42
C ASP A 101 4.10 -29.55 2.42
N LYS A 102 4.11 -29.15 1.14
CA LYS A 102 4.95 -29.81 0.14
C LYS A 102 6.32 -29.15 0.12
N PRO A 103 7.41 -29.89 0.45
CA PRO A 103 8.75 -29.35 0.27
C PRO A 103 8.92 -28.97 -1.20
N ARG A 104 9.32 -27.72 -1.46
CA ARG A 104 9.67 -27.28 -2.82
C ARG A 104 10.87 -28.10 -3.28
N VAL A 105 10.62 -29.09 -4.14
CA VAL A 105 11.69 -29.77 -4.86
C VAL A 105 12.28 -28.74 -5.83
N LYS A 106 13.49 -28.26 -5.53
CA LYS A 106 14.28 -27.50 -6.49
C LYS A 106 14.78 -28.48 -7.56
N GLY A 107 14.24 -28.39 -8.76
CA GLY A 107 14.88 -28.87 -9.99
C GLY A 107 15.87 -27.84 -10.50
#